data_AF-A0A551YNH8-F1
#
_entry.id   AF-A0A551YNH8-F1
#
_cell.length_a   1.000
_cell.length_b   1.000
_cell.length_c   1.000
_cell.angle_alpha   90.00
_cell.angle_beta   90.00
_cell.angle_gamma   90.00
#
_symmetry.space_group_name_H-M   'P 1'
#
loop_
_entity.id
_entity.type
_entity.pdbx_description
1 polymer ?
#
loop_
_entity_poly.entity_id
_entity_poly.type
_entity_poly.pdbx_seq_one_letter_code
_entity_poly.pdbx_strand_id
1 'polypeptide(L)'
;MTVEVKFESWQLNDEQFFQLCQDNRDLRLERSAKGYLIIMPPTGGETSNSNAGITAQLWLWNNLNKLGVVFDSSGGFKLPNGADRSPDAAWIPLEKWQALTPQQKERFLPLSPDFVIELMSPSDSLETARKKM
;
A
#
# COMPACT_ATOMS: atom_id res chain seq x y z
N MET A 1 -6.80 13.31 -7.31
CA MET A 1 -6.47 13.02 -8.72
C MET A 1 -5.17 12.27 -8.78
N THR A 2 -5.18 11.02 -9.24
CA THR A 2 -3.96 10.23 -9.46
C THR A 2 -3.44 10.45 -10.88
N VAL A 3 -2.13 10.29 -11.07
CA VAL A 3 -1.52 10.31 -12.41
C VAL A 3 -1.06 8.89 -12.73
N GLU A 4 -1.48 8.36 -13.87
CA GLU A 4 -1.02 7.06 -14.36
C GLU A 4 -0.07 7.25 -15.55
N VAL A 5 1.12 6.66 -15.46
CA VAL A 5 2.10 6.62 -16.54
C VAL A 5 2.15 5.20 -17.08
N LYS A 6 1.85 5.04 -18.38
CA LYS A 6 1.82 3.74 -19.05
C LYS A 6 3.19 3.31 -19.53
N PHE A 7 3.51 2.04 -19.31
CA PHE A 7 4.77 1.40 -19.68
C PHE A 7 4.49 0.34 -20.76
N GLU A 8 4.13 0.78 -21.98
CA GLU A 8 3.68 -0.16 -23.04
C GLU A 8 4.83 -0.87 -23.77
N SER A 9 6.01 -0.23 -23.90
CA SER A 9 7.15 -0.76 -24.67
C SER A 9 8.27 -1.35 -23.82
N TRP A 10 8.24 -1.16 -22.50
CA TRP A 10 9.23 -1.68 -21.54
C TRP A 10 8.58 -1.76 -20.16
N GLN A 11 9.17 -2.51 -19.23
CA GLN A 11 8.62 -2.75 -17.90
C GLN A 11 9.72 -2.63 -16.85
N LEU A 12 9.39 -2.02 -15.71
CA LEU A 12 10.25 -2.05 -14.53
C LEU A 12 10.17 -3.43 -13.89
N ASN A 13 11.31 -4.04 -13.57
CA ASN A 13 11.31 -5.21 -12.68
C ASN A 13 11.09 -4.77 -11.22
N ASP A 14 10.92 -5.74 -10.32
CA ASP A 14 10.60 -5.47 -8.91
C ASP A 14 11.71 -4.65 -8.19
N GLU A 15 12.98 -4.94 -8.47
CA GLU A 15 14.11 -4.21 -7.85
C GLU A 15 14.18 -2.77 -8.37
N GLN A 16 14.01 -2.57 -9.68
CA GLN A 16 14.00 -1.25 -10.31
C GLN A 16 12.84 -0.40 -9.79
N PHE A 17 11.64 -0.99 -9.66
CA PHE A 17 10.49 -0.28 -9.12
C PHE A 17 10.69 0.08 -7.64
N PHE A 18 11.20 -0.84 -6.83
CA PHE A 18 11.51 -0.55 -5.43
C PHE A 18 12.54 0.58 -5.31
N GLN A 19 13.63 0.53 -6.09
CA GLN A 19 14.65 1.57 -6.06
C GLN A 19 14.11 2.93 -6.51
N LEU A 20 13.25 2.96 -7.53
CA LEU A 20 12.55 4.19 -7.93
C LEU A 20 11.78 4.81 -6.76
N CYS A 21 11.06 4.01 -5.98
CA CYS A 21 10.38 4.48 -4.78
C CYS A 21 11.36 4.99 -3.71
N GLN A 22 12.49 4.31 -3.52
CA GLN A 22 13.51 4.72 -2.55
C GLN A 22 14.25 6.00 -2.91
N ASP A 23 14.41 6.27 -4.21
CA ASP A 23 15.04 7.48 -4.72
C ASP A 23 14.06 8.68 -4.69
N ASN A 24 12.75 8.42 -4.67
CA ASN A 24 11.70 9.42 -4.72
C ASN A 24 10.76 9.31 -3.51
N ARG A 25 11.33 9.29 -2.29
CA ARG A 25 10.60 9.02 -1.03
C ARG A 25 9.46 9.98 -0.73
N ASP A 26 9.52 11.19 -1.28
CA ASP A 26 8.48 12.21 -1.13
C ASP A 26 7.26 11.95 -2.01
N LEU A 27 7.35 11.01 -2.96
CA LEU A 27 6.26 10.59 -3.82
C LEU A 27 5.64 9.28 -3.32
N ARG A 28 4.31 9.24 -3.26
CA ARG A 28 3.58 7.98 -3.05
C ARG A 28 3.41 7.29 -4.41
N LEU A 29 4.26 6.31 -4.67
CA LEU A 29 4.30 5.55 -5.92
C LEU A 29 3.72 4.14 -5.73
N GLU A 30 2.88 3.73 -6.67
CA GLU A 30 2.36 2.37 -6.78
C GLU A 30 2.58 1.82 -8.20
N ARG A 31 2.48 0.50 -8.37
CA ARG A 31 2.53 -0.15 -9.69
C ARG A 31 1.29 -1.00 -9.89
N SER A 32 0.63 -0.84 -11.05
CA SER A 32 -0.55 -1.62 -11.38
C SER A 32 -0.19 -3.06 -11.79
N ALA A 33 -1.18 -3.94 -11.85
CA ALA A 33 -1.00 -5.31 -12.36
C ALA A 33 -0.54 -5.34 -13.83
N LYS A 34 -0.75 -4.25 -14.58
CA LYS A 34 -0.23 -4.07 -15.95
C LYS A 34 1.18 -3.48 -15.99
N GLY A 35 1.76 -3.20 -14.82
CA GLY A 35 3.07 -2.56 -14.67
C GLY A 35 3.06 -1.05 -14.87
N TYR A 36 1.90 -0.40 -14.86
CA TYR A 36 1.81 1.05 -14.99
C TYR A 36 2.17 1.72 -13.68
N LEU A 37 2.91 2.83 -13.74
CA LEU A 37 3.25 3.63 -12.58
C LEU A 37 2.06 4.50 -12.21
N ILE A 38 1.65 4.45 -10.95
CA ILE A 38 0.59 5.28 -10.38
C ILE A 38 1.24 6.22 -9.38
N ILE A 39 1.06 7.52 -9.61
CA ILE A 39 1.56 8.58 -8.74
C ILE A 39 0.36 9.16 -8.00
N MET A 40 0.40 9.07 -6.68
CA MET A 40 -0.61 9.66 -5.81
C MET A 40 -0.03 10.93 -5.16
N PRO A 41 -0.61 12.11 -5.42
CA PRO A 41 -0.19 13.31 -4.72
C PRO A 41 -0.51 13.19 -3.22
N PRO A 42 0.20 13.94 -2.35
CA PRO A 42 -0.15 14.05 -0.94
C PRO A 42 -1.62 14.45 -0.77
N THR A 43 -2.25 13.90 0.26
CA THR A 43 -3.64 14.22 0.57
C THR A 43 -3.76 15.50 1.39
N GLY A 44 -4.96 16.08 1.45
CA GLY A 44 -5.26 17.24 2.29
C GLY A 44 -5.29 16.90 3.78
N GLY A 45 -5.22 17.93 4.63
CA GLY A 45 -5.15 17.75 6.09
C GLY A 45 -6.31 16.97 6.70
N GLU A 46 -7.54 17.15 6.21
CA GLU A 46 -8.72 16.44 6.72
C GLU A 46 -8.68 14.93 6.42
N THR A 47 -8.33 14.56 5.17
CA THR A 47 -8.14 13.16 4.78
C THR A 47 -6.96 12.54 5.54
N SER A 48 -5.87 13.29 5.71
CA SER A 48 -4.71 12.86 6.51
C SER A 48 -5.10 12.58 7.97
N ASN A 49 -5.81 13.50 8.62
CA ASN A 49 -6.29 13.34 10.00
C ASN A 49 -7.25 12.15 10.14
N SER A 50 -8.14 11.97 9.17
CA SER A 50 -9.05 10.82 9.14
C SER A 50 -8.29 9.50 9.02
N ASN A 51 -7.28 9.44 8.14
CA ASN A 51 -6.46 8.24 8.01
C ASN A 51 -5.62 7.93 9.25
N ALA A 52 -5.10 8.97 9.92
CA ALA A 52 -4.42 8.81 11.20
C ALA A 52 -5.34 8.17 12.25
N GLY A 53 -6.60 8.59 12.32
CA GLY A 53 -7.62 7.98 13.19
C GLY A 53 -7.93 6.52 12.85
N ILE A 54 -8.00 6.17 11.56
CA ILE A 54 -8.18 4.79 11.09
C ILE A 54 -7.01 3.91 11.54
N THR A 55 -5.78 4.37 11.26
CA THR A 55 -4.55 3.65 11.60
C THR A 55 -4.45 3.45 13.10
N ALA A 56 -4.73 4.48 13.91
CA ALA A 56 -4.69 4.41 15.36
C ALA A 56 -5.68 3.39 15.93
N GLN A 57 -6.91 3.34 15.42
CA GLN A 57 -7.93 2.38 15.88
C GLN A 57 -7.55 0.95 15.54
N LEU A 58 -7.10 0.69 14.30
CA LEU A 58 -6.68 -0.64 13.87
C LEU A 58 -5.45 -1.11 14.66
N TRP A 59 -4.47 -0.22 14.86
CA TRP A 59 -3.29 -0.49 15.67
C TRP A 59 -3.66 -0.78 17.13
N LEU A 60 -4.53 0.01 17.75
CA LEU A 60 -4.96 -0.20 19.13
C LEU A 60 -5.67 -1.54 19.31
N TRP A 61 -6.59 -1.87 18.40
CA TRP A 61 -7.26 -3.17 18.40
C TRP A 61 -6.25 -4.31 18.31
N ASN A 62 -5.29 -4.25 17.37
CA ASN A 62 -4.28 -5.28 17.23
C ASN A 62 -3.33 -5.33 18.43
N ASN A 63 -2.99 -4.17 19.02
CA ASN A 63 -2.12 -4.10 20.19
C ASN A 63 -2.78 -4.71 21.43
N LEU A 64 -4.11 -4.66 21.55
CA LEU A 64 -4.86 -5.32 22.63
C LEU A 64 -5.00 -6.83 22.40
N ASN A 65 -5.27 -7.26 21.17
CA ASN A 65 -5.58 -8.66 20.86
C ASN A 65 -4.35 -9.50 20.47
N LYS A 66 -3.23 -8.87 20.09
CA LYS A 66 -1.95 -9.50 19.71
C LYS A 66 -2.07 -10.53 18.58
N LEU A 67 -2.99 -10.31 17.64
CA LEU A 67 -3.29 -11.27 16.57
C LEU A 67 -2.40 -11.11 15.33
N GLY A 68 -1.72 -9.98 15.17
CA GLY A 68 -0.95 -9.71 13.96
C GLY A 68 -0.14 -8.42 13.96
N VAL A 69 0.02 -7.83 12.78
CA VAL A 69 0.79 -6.61 12.54
C VAL A 69 -0.03 -5.66 11.67
N VAL A 70 -0.01 -4.38 12.04
CA VAL A 70 -0.72 -3.29 11.34
C VAL A 70 0.29 -2.45 10.57
N PHE A 71 -0.10 -2.01 9.38
CA PHE A 71 0.68 -1.14 8.50
C PHE A 71 -0.13 0.12 8.20
N ASP A 72 0.56 1.26 8.14
CA ASP A 72 -0.02 2.55 7.81
C ASP A 72 -0.17 2.73 6.28
N SER A 73 -0.50 3.95 5.84
CA SER A 73 -0.71 4.26 4.43
C SER A 73 0.53 4.19 3.54
N SER A 74 1.71 3.97 4.11
CA SER A 74 2.99 3.96 3.41
C SER A 74 3.58 2.55 3.26
N GLY A 75 3.01 1.55 3.94
CA GLY A 75 3.43 0.16 3.85
C GLY A 75 3.06 -0.47 2.51
N GLY A 76 4.07 -0.79 1.69
CA GLY A 76 3.88 -1.40 0.38
C GLY A 76 3.76 -2.93 0.41
N PHE A 77 2.90 -3.47 -0.45
CA PHE A 77 2.66 -4.89 -0.66
C PHE A 77 2.82 -5.27 -2.13
N LYS A 78 3.59 -6.32 -2.40
CA LYS A 78 3.69 -6.96 -3.71
C LYS A 78 2.64 -8.06 -3.79
N LEU A 79 1.60 -7.80 -4.59
CA LEU A 79 0.44 -8.68 -4.73
C LEU A 79 0.70 -9.82 -5.74
N PRO A 80 0.02 -10.97 -5.60
CA PRO A 80 0.18 -12.11 -6.52
C PRO A 80 -0.16 -11.81 -7.98
N ASN A 81 -1.01 -10.80 -8.24
CA ASN A 81 -1.34 -10.34 -9.58
C ASN A 81 -0.27 -9.43 -10.21
N GLY A 82 0.87 -9.24 -9.53
CA GLY A 82 2.00 -8.44 -9.99
C GLY A 82 1.94 -6.96 -9.60
N ALA A 83 0.82 -6.48 -9.05
CA ALA A 83 0.69 -5.10 -8.59
C ALA A 83 1.49 -4.84 -7.30
N ASP A 84 1.91 -3.59 -7.13
CA ASP A 84 2.46 -3.06 -5.88
C ASP A 84 1.51 -1.99 -5.35
N ARG A 85 0.97 -2.21 -4.16
CA ARG A 85 -0.09 -1.39 -3.54
C ARG A 85 0.27 -0.98 -2.13
N SER A 86 -0.15 0.21 -1.75
CA SER A 86 -0.03 0.75 -0.39
C SER A 86 -1.43 1.18 0.06
N PRO A 87 -2.24 0.28 0.65
CA PRO A 87 -3.56 0.64 1.16
C PRO A 87 -3.45 1.68 2.27
N ASP A 88 -4.52 2.39 2.59
CA ASP A 88 -4.48 3.47 3.58
C ASP A 88 -4.31 2.95 5.03
N ALA A 89 -4.75 1.72 5.29
CA ALA A 89 -4.31 0.90 6.41
C ALA A 89 -4.40 -0.59 6.05
N ALA A 90 -3.51 -1.42 6.61
CA ALA A 90 -3.55 -2.87 6.42
C ALA A 90 -3.26 -3.64 7.70
N TRP A 91 -3.70 -4.89 7.73
CA TRP A 91 -3.35 -5.84 8.79
C TRP A 91 -3.08 -7.23 8.22
N ILE A 92 -2.12 -7.93 8.81
CA ILE A 92 -1.83 -9.35 8.53
C ILE A 92 -1.73 -10.15 9.83
N PRO A 93 -2.11 -11.44 9.84
CA PRO A 93 -1.91 -12.36 10.95
C PRO A 93 -0.43 -12.48 11.35
N LEU A 94 -0.19 -12.70 12.64
CA LEU A 94 1.15 -12.80 13.21
C LEU A 94 1.96 -13.92 12.56
N GLU A 95 1.31 -15.04 12.24
CA GLU A 95 1.91 -16.17 11.52
C GLU A 95 2.48 -15.78 10.15
N LYS A 96 1.76 -14.96 9.37
CA LYS A 96 2.24 -14.47 8.07
C LYS A 96 3.43 -13.54 8.26
N TRP A 97 3.38 -12.66 9.25
CA TRP A 97 4.52 -11.79 9.57
C TRP A 97 5.76 -12.58 10.00
N GLN A 98 5.60 -13.61 10.82
CA GLN A 98 6.70 -14.44 11.30
C GLN A 98 7.30 -15.33 10.20
N ALA A 99 6.50 -15.74 9.21
CA ALA A 99 6.97 -16.51 8.06
C ALA A 99 7.87 -15.70 7.10
N LEU A 100 7.86 -14.37 7.17
CA LEU A 100 8.70 -13.53 6.33
C LEU A 100 10.16 -13.51 6.79
N THR A 101 11.08 -13.55 5.83
CA THR A 101 12.50 -13.34 6.10
C THR A 101 12.77 -11.89 6.52
N PRO A 102 13.89 -11.61 7.22
CA PRO A 102 14.27 -10.23 7.54
C PRO A 102 14.30 -9.32 6.32
N GLN A 103 14.84 -9.79 5.19
CA GLN A 103 14.92 -9.02 3.95
C GLN A 103 13.55 -8.72 3.35
N GLN A 104 12.59 -9.65 3.46
CA GLN A 104 11.22 -9.41 2.99
C GLN A 104 10.50 -8.34 3.83
N LYS A 105 10.80 -8.26 5.13
CA LYS A 105 10.23 -7.24 6.04
C LYS A 105 10.74 -5.82 5.78
N GLU A 106 11.89 -5.68 5.12
CA GLU A 106 12.53 -4.40 4.77
C GLU A 106 12.19 -3.92 3.34
N ARG A 107 11.38 -4.70 2.59
CA ARG A 107 10.94 -4.39 1.23
C ARG A 107 9.40 -4.33 1.18
N PHE A 108 8.83 -4.21 -0.02
CA PHE A 108 7.39 -4.43 -0.19
C PHE A 108 7.05 -5.88 0.15
N LEU A 109 6.08 -6.07 1.03
CA LEU A 109 5.77 -7.39 1.57
C LEU A 109 5.22 -8.28 0.45
N PRO A 110 5.81 -9.46 0.17
CA PRO A 110 5.43 -10.31 -0.96
C PRO A 110 4.19 -11.16 -0.63
N LEU A 111 3.11 -10.50 -0.20
CA LEU A 111 1.85 -11.11 0.17
C LEU A 111 0.69 -10.12 -0.02
N SER A 112 -0.53 -10.65 -0.06
CA SER A 112 -1.73 -9.84 0.12
C SER A 112 -2.03 -9.67 1.61
N PRO A 113 -2.39 -8.47 2.07
CA PRO A 113 -2.95 -8.31 3.40
C PRO A 113 -4.25 -9.09 3.56
N ASP A 114 -4.58 -9.48 4.80
CA ASP A 114 -5.83 -10.17 5.13
C ASP A 114 -6.96 -9.20 5.40
N PHE A 115 -6.60 -7.96 5.76
CA PHE A 115 -7.54 -6.88 5.96
C PHE A 115 -6.92 -5.57 5.46
N VAL A 116 -7.69 -4.79 4.71
CA VAL A 116 -7.32 -3.48 4.18
C VAL A 116 -8.43 -2.47 4.41
N ILE A 117 -8.03 -1.21 4.57
CA ILE A 117 -8.94 -0.06 4.54
C ILE A 117 -8.40 0.91 3.48
N GLU A 118 -9.30 1.38 2.63
CA GLU A 118 -9.05 2.47 1.68
C GLU A 118 -9.98 3.63 2.07
N LEU A 119 -9.40 4.79 2.35
CA LEU A 119 -10.12 6.00 2.69
C LEU A 119 -10.39 6.80 1.42
N MET A 120 -11.65 6.78 0.98
CA MET A 120 -12.05 7.55 -0.20
C MET A 120 -12.02 9.06 0.09
N SER A 121 -11.30 9.81 -0.73
CA SER A 121 -11.44 11.26 -0.84
C SER A 121 -12.71 11.63 -1.61
N PRO A 122 -13.21 12.88 -1.49
CA PRO A 122 -14.36 13.34 -2.27
C PRO A 122 -14.19 13.24 -3.79
N SER A 123 -12.94 13.18 -4.27
CA SER A 123 -12.61 13.05 -5.70
C SER A 123 -12.54 11.60 -6.19
N ASP A 124 -12.65 10.62 -5.29
CA ASP A 124 -12.51 9.21 -5.64
C ASP A 124 -13.82 8.59 -6.10
N SER A 125 -13.70 7.63 -7.02
CA SER A 125 -14.83 6.80 -7.44
C SER A 125 -14.83 5.48 -6.68
N LEU A 126 -16.03 5.03 -6.27
CA LEU A 126 -16.20 3.74 -5.59
C LEU A 126 -15.75 2.57 -6.49
N GLU A 127 -15.94 2.70 -7.81
CA GLU A 127 -15.50 1.69 -8.76
C GLU A 127 -13.98 1.55 -8.77
N THR A 128 -13.23 2.67 -8.77
CA THR A 128 -11.77 2.66 -8.70
C THR A 128 -11.29 2.04 -7.39
N ALA A 129 -11.90 2.40 -6.26
CA ALA A 129 -11.57 1.83 -4.96
C ALA A 129 -11.80 0.31 -4.93
N ARG A 130 -12.93 -0.17 -5.48
CA ARG A 130 -13.25 -1.60 -5.56
C ARG A 130 -12.33 -2.41 -6.48
N LYS A 131 -11.73 -1.79 -7.50
CA LYS A 131 -10.74 -2.45 -8.36
C LYS A 131 -9.37 -2.57 -7.70
N LYS A 132 -9.10 -1.75 -6.67
CA LYS A 132 -7.84 -1.74 -5.92
C LYS A 132 -7.81 -2.83 -4.84
N MET A 133 -8.97 -3.07 -4.21
CA MET A 133 -9.22 -4.18 -3.27
C MET A 133 -9.40 -5.51 -3.98
#